data_AF-A0ABC8IPK1-F1
#
_entry.id   AF-A0ABC8IPK1-F1
#
_cell.length_a   1.000
_cell.length_b   1.000
_cell.length_c   1.000
_cell.angle_alpha   90.00
_cell.angle_beta   90.00
_cell.angle_gamma   90.00
#
_symmetry.space_group_name_H-M   'P 1'
#
loop_
_entity.id
_entity.type
_entity.pdbx_description
1 polymer ?
#
loop_
_entity_poly.entity_id
_entity_poly.type
_entity_poly.pdbx_seq_one_letter_code
_entity_poly.pdbx_strand_id
1 'polypeptide(L)'
;MSTGKPKQSDTRLVVAATTASALMEAKKADNGGSTSIVEFKPPVMLEDEEDLEIKLRRILENVPVRVSNTSGSSAGSGSGDFHQYRQMRRREQDRLTRMDIDYNKRLKMAEFTTRREEKLKAAEEKTSKKRLKRQKKKQRKQEKKRKPNTEEQGEQPKEEVSSEDDGYEEESVVEPRPRPIFNKSRFQEKGP
;
A
#
# COMPACT_ATOMS: atom_id res chain seq x y z
N MET A 1 22.21 -49.13 4.15
CA MET A 1 22.79 -47.80 4.45
C MET A 1 21.76 -46.75 4.08
N SER A 2 21.34 -45.95 5.05
CA SER A 2 20.16 -45.05 5.05
C SER A 2 20.34 -43.79 4.19
N THR A 3 19.32 -43.41 3.41
CA THR A 3 19.27 -42.15 2.65
C THR A 3 18.62 -41.04 3.48
N GLY A 4 19.45 -40.23 4.14
CA GLY A 4 18.99 -39.09 4.93
C GLY A 4 18.60 -37.88 4.06
N LYS A 5 17.34 -37.43 4.17
CA LYS A 5 16.88 -36.12 3.65
C LYS A 5 17.44 -34.97 4.51
N PRO A 6 17.89 -33.85 3.91
CA PRO A 6 18.29 -32.68 4.69
C PRO A 6 17.07 -31.98 5.32
N LYS A 7 17.18 -31.69 6.62
CA LYS A 7 16.23 -30.89 7.41
C LYS A 7 16.18 -29.46 6.88
N GLN A 8 14.98 -28.98 6.59
CA GLN A 8 14.70 -27.56 6.34
C GLN A 8 15.06 -26.79 7.62
N SER A 9 15.90 -25.75 7.49
CA SER A 9 16.17 -24.82 8.57
C SER A 9 15.12 -23.72 8.53
N ASP A 10 14.42 -23.55 9.65
CA ASP A 10 13.39 -22.53 9.83
C ASP A 10 14.01 -21.12 9.79
N THR A 11 13.95 -20.47 8.64
CA THR A 11 14.24 -19.04 8.53
C THR A 11 13.09 -18.24 9.12
N ARG A 12 13.29 -17.67 10.30
CA ARG A 12 12.35 -16.72 10.92
C ARG A 12 12.34 -15.41 10.14
N LEU A 13 11.23 -15.13 9.46
CA LEU A 13 10.94 -13.84 8.85
C LEU A 13 10.53 -12.84 9.93
N VAL A 14 11.29 -11.75 10.09
CA VAL A 14 10.91 -10.61 10.94
C VAL A 14 10.22 -9.58 10.04
N VAL A 15 8.95 -9.31 10.31
CA VAL A 15 8.15 -8.27 9.63
C VAL A 15 8.47 -6.92 10.27
N ALA A 16 9.04 -6.00 9.49
CA ALA A 16 9.20 -4.61 9.90
C ALA A 16 7.84 -3.91 9.91
N ALA A 17 7.38 -3.49 11.09
CA ALA A 17 6.15 -2.73 11.26
C ALA A 17 6.33 -1.31 10.66
N THR A 18 5.38 -0.92 9.81
CA THR A 18 5.30 0.41 9.20
C THR A 18 4.93 1.46 10.23
N THR A 19 5.88 2.33 10.55
CA THR A 19 5.71 3.53 11.38
C THR A 19 4.95 4.61 10.59
N ALA A 20 3.63 4.54 10.55
CA ALA A 20 2.78 5.55 9.90
C ALA A 20 1.65 6.12 10.78
N SER A 21 1.63 5.83 12.09
CA SER A 21 0.55 6.29 12.98
C SER A 21 1.03 6.75 14.36
N ALA A 22 1.94 7.72 14.43
CA ALA A 22 2.23 8.43 15.68
C ALA A 22 2.63 9.90 15.44
N LEU A 23 1.73 10.65 14.82
CA LEU A 23 1.74 12.12 14.82
C LEU A 23 0.47 12.58 15.54
N MET A 24 0.51 12.54 16.87
CA MET A 24 -0.46 13.22 17.74
C MET A 24 0.32 13.79 18.92
N GLU A 25 0.66 15.05 18.77
CA GLU A 25 1.11 15.99 19.79
C GLU A 25 0.16 15.96 21.00
N ALA A 26 0.67 15.59 22.18
CA ALA A 26 -0.05 15.74 23.44
C ALA A 26 0.90 16.29 24.51
N LYS A 27 0.79 17.60 24.76
CA LYS A 27 1.41 18.26 25.91
C LYS A 27 0.79 17.77 27.21
N LYS A 28 1.59 17.30 28.17
CA LYS A 28 1.26 17.37 29.61
C LYS A 28 2.50 17.58 30.50
N ALA A 29 2.39 18.65 31.28
CA ALA A 29 2.91 19.04 32.59
C ALA A 29 4.12 18.33 33.25
N ASP A 30 4.97 19.19 33.82
CA ASP A 30 6.08 18.95 34.74
C ASP A 30 5.80 17.92 35.85
N ASN A 31 6.78 17.04 36.08
CA ASN A 31 7.23 16.74 37.44
C ASN A 31 8.67 16.19 37.43
N GLY A 32 9.46 16.63 38.41
CA GLY A 32 10.91 16.42 38.49
C GLY A 32 11.36 14.97 38.57
N GLY A 33 12.51 14.71 37.95
CA GLY A 33 13.29 13.48 38.05
C GLY A 33 14.49 13.56 37.13
N SER A 34 15.67 13.81 37.67
CA SER A 34 16.92 13.83 36.92
C SER A 34 17.27 12.42 36.44
N THR A 35 16.92 12.09 35.19
CA THR A 35 17.54 10.99 34.46
C THR A 35 18.06 11.55 33.15
N SER A 36 19.37 11.77 33.09
CA SER A 36 20.09 12.16 31.88
C SER A 36 20.00 11.02 30.87
N ILE A 37 18.88 10.94 30.14
CA ILE A 37 18.78 10.10 28.96
C ILE A 37 19.45 10.89 27.85
N VAL A 38 20.71 10.54 27.57
CA VAL A 38 21.39 11.00 26.37
C VAL A 38 20.61 10.39 25.22
N GLU A 39 19.77 11.19 24.58
CA GLU A 39 19.02 10.79 23.40
C GLU A 39 20.04 10.50 22.30
N PHE A 40 20.42 9.23 22.14
CA PHE A 40 21.27 8.78 21.06
C PHE A 40 20.46 8.89 19.78
N LYS A 41 20.54 10.06 19.14
CA LYS A 41 20.10 10.24 17.75
C LYS A 41 21.06 9.41 16.91
N PRO A 42 20.61 8.29 16.31
CA PRO A 42 21.49 7.49 15.47
C PRO A 42 22.04 8.40 14.36
N PRO A 43 23.35 8.33 14.06
CA PRO A 43 23.94 9.15 13.01
C PRO A 43 23.15 8.92 11.71
N VAL A 44 22.78 10.01 11.05
CA VAL A 44 22.06 10.00 9.78
C VAL A 44 23.08 9.59 8.71
N MET A 45 23.31 8.28 8.56
CA MET A 45 24.23 7.69 7.58
C MET A 45 23.75 7.84 6.12
N LEU A 46 22.61 8.51 5.90
CA LEU A 46 21.94 8.57 4.61
C LEU A 46 22.58 9.58 3.65
N GLU A 47 23.10 10.69 4.16
CA GLU A 47 23.74 11.71 3.31
C GLU A 47 25.06 11.18 2.72
N ASP A 48 25.84 10.45 3.53
CA ASP A 48 27.08 9.80 3.09
C ASP A 48 26.82 8.63 2.12
N GLU A 49 25.71 7.89 2.29
CA GLU A 49 25.31 6.81 1.38
C GLU A 49 24.88 7.35 0.00
N GLU A 50 24.09 8.44 -0.03
CA GLU A 50 23.67 9.11 -1.26
C GLU A 50 24.88 9.66 -2.04
N ASP A 51 25.86 10.25 -1.34
CA ASP A 51 27.10 10.75 -1.94
C ASP A 51 27.95 9.63 -2.56
N LEU A 52 28.01 8.46 -1.90
CA LEU A 52 28.68 7.29 -2.44
C LEU A 52 27.99 6.78 -3.71
N GLU A 53 26.66 6.73 -3.72
CA GLU A 53 25.90 6.32 -4.90
C GLU A 53 26.08 7.28 -6.08
N ILE A 54 26.06 8.59 -5.83
CA ILE A 54 26.31 9.62 -6.85
C ILE A 54 27.72 9.47 -7.41
N LYS A 55 28.72 9.28 -6.54
CA LYS A 55 30.10 9.09 -6.96
C LYS A 55 30.30 7.79 -7.75
N LEU A 56 29.65 6.70 -7.34
CA LEU A 56 29.69 5.42 -8.06
C LEU A 56 29.04 5.52 -9.44
N ARG A 57 27.89 6.20 -9.56
CA ARG A 57 27.28 6.49 -10.87
C ARG A 57 28.20 7.30 -11.76
N ARG A 58 28.78 8.38 -11.22
CA ARG A 58 29.76 9.22 -11.93
C ARG A 58 30.96 8.41 -12.42
N ILE A 59 31.46 7.48 -11.61
CA ILE A 59 32.57 6.60 -12.00
C ILE A 59 32.13 5.65 -13.10
N LEU A 60 30.99 4.98 -12.96
CA LEU A 60 30.48 4.04 -13.98
C LEU A 60 30.21 4.71 -15.33
N GLU A 61 29.75 5.97 -15.32
CA GLU A 61 29.42 6.73 -16.52
C GLU A 61 30.66 7.37 -17.18
N ASN A 62 31.58 7.92 -16.38
CA ASN A 62 32.68 8.73 -16.90
C ASN A 62 34.03 8.01 -16.98
N VAL A 63 34.19 6.88 -16.28
CA VAL A 63 35.42 6.08 -16.33
C VAL A 63 35.24 4.95 -17.35
N PRO A 64 36.03 4.90 -18.42
CA PRO A 64 35.96 3.81 -19.39
C PRO A 64 36.25 2.46 -18.74
N VAL A 65 35.29 1.53 -18.82
CA VAL A 65 35.47 0.15 -18.35
C VAL A 65 36.43 -0.57 -19.30
N ARG A 66 37.67 -0.78 -18.86
CA ARG A 66 38.68 -1.52 -19.62
C ARG A 66 38.69 -2.98 -19.16
N VAL A 67 38.47 -3.90 -20.09
CA VAL A 67 38.66 -5.33 -19.85
C VAL A 67 40.07 -5.70 -20.27
N SER A 68 40.88 -6.18 -19.33
CA SER A 68 42.30 -6.54 -19.59
C SER A 68 42.49 -7.95 -20.16
N ASN A 69 41.48 -8.81 -20.06
CA ASN A 69 41.60 -10.25 -20.32
C ASN A 69 40.93 -10.67 -21.64
N THR A 70 40.99 -9.83 -22.67
CA THR A 70 40.40 -10.09 -23.98
C THR A 70 41.44 -10.67 -24.94
N SER A 71 41.18 -11.87 -25.47
CA SER A 71 41.92 -12.43 -26.59
C SER A 71 41.62 -11.67 -27.89
N GLY A 72 42.53 -11.76 -28.87
CA GLY A 72 42.34 -11.09 -30.17
C GLY A 72 41.12 -11.61 -30.93
N SER A 73 40.51 -10.78 -31.78
CA SER A 73 39.24 -11.11 -32.45
C SER A 73 39.29 -12.33 -33.38
N SER A 74 40.47 -12.68 -33.89
CA SER A 74 40.71 -13.86 -34.72
C SER A 74 41.36 -15.02 -33.96
N ALA A 75 41.57 -14.87 -32.65
CA ALA A 75 42.13 -15.94 -31.82
C ALA A 75 41.08 -17.05 -31.67
N GLY A 76 41.53 -18.31 -31.71
CA GLY A 76 40.66 -19.47 -31.49
C GLY A 76 40.16 -19.55 -30.04
N SER A 77 39.23 -20.49 -29.78
CA SER A 77 38.70 -20.72 -28.44
C SER A 77 39.78 -21.26 -27.50
N GLY A 78 40.04 -20.55 -26.40
CA GLY A 78 40.88 -21.02 -25.31
C GLY A 78 40.14 -21.98 -24.38
N SER A 79 40.88 -22.71 -23.55
CA SER A 79 40.32 -23.65 -22.56
C SER A 79 39.49 -22.96 -21.46
N GLY A 80 39.71 -21.66 -21.24
CA GLY A 80 38.98 -20.85 -20.26
C GLY A 80 37.70 -20.20 -20.79
N ASP A 81 37.51 -20.13 -22.10
CA ASP A 81 36.43 -19.35 -22.72
C ASP A 81 35.05 -19.92 -22.39
N PHE A 82 34.96 -21.25 -22.29
CA PHE A 82 33.74 -21.92 -21.86
C PHE A 82 33.28 -21.45 -20.47
N HIS A 83 34.20 -21.33 -19.51
CA HIS A 83 33.87 -20.90 -18.16
C HIS A 83 33.51 -19.41 -18.10
N GLN A 84 34.18 -18.57 -18.89
CA GLN A 84 33.83 -17.15 -19.02
C GLN A 84 32.40 -16.99 -19.56
N TYR A 85 32.08 -17.69 -20.65
CA TYR A 85 30.74 -17.69 -21.22
C TYR A 85 29.68 -18.16 -20.22
N ARG A 86 29.94 -19.27 -19.50
CA ARG A 86 29.01 -19.79 -18.49
C ARG A 86 28.74 -18.76 -17.39
N GLN A 87 29.76 -18.05 -16.92
CA GLN A 87 29.59 -17.00 -15.91
C GLN A 87 28.83 -15.80 -16.46
N MET A 88 29.15 -15.33 -17.66
CA MET A 88 28.45 -14.21 -18.31
C MET A 88 26.98 -14.54 -18.56
N ARG A 89 26.68 -15.72 -19.08
CA ARG A 89 25.30 -16.19 -19.29
C ARG A 89 24.49 -16.21 -17.99
N ARG A 90 25.08 -16.69 -16.88
CA ARG A 90 24.42 -16.66 -15.56
C ARG A 90 24.15 -15.24 -15.09
N ARG A 91 25.16 -14.36 -15.15
CA ARG A 91 25.00 -12.95 -14.78
C ARG A 91 23.90 -12.28 -15.58
N GLU A 92 23.82 -12.57 -16.88
CA GLU A 92 22.80 -12.01 -17.76
C GLU A 92 21.41 -12.58 -17.48
N GLN A 93 21.29 -13.89 -17.26
CA GLN A 93 20.02 -14.51 -16.87
C GLN A 93 19.51 -13.94 -15.54
N ASP A 94 20.39 -13.78 -14.55
CA ASP A 94 20.04 -13.18 -13.26
C ASP A 94 19.62 -11.72 -13.42
N ARG A 95 20.28 -10.96 -14.30
CA ARG A 95 19.92 -9.56 -14.62
C ARG A 95 18.50 -9.49 -15.20
N LEU A 96 18.21 -10.28 -16.22
CA LEU A 96 16.89 -10.34 -16.85
C LEU A 96 15.81 -10.76 -15.84
N THR A 97 16.09 -11.81 -15.06
CA THR A 97 15.15 -12.33 -14.04
C THR A 97 14.83 -11.26 -12.99
N ARG A 98 15.82 -10.48 -12.52
CA ARG A 98 15.56 -9.37 -11.57
C ARG A 98 14.69 -8.27 -12.19
N MET A 99 14.97 -7.89 -13.43
CA MET A 99 14.17 -6.89 -14.15
C MET A 99 12.71 -7.34 -14.29
N ASP A 100 12.49 -8.60 -14.67
CA ASP A 100 11.14 -9.16 -14.81
C ASP A 100 10.40 -9.21 -13.47
N ILE A 101 11.09 -9.60 -12.40
CA ILE A 101 10.52 -9.62 -11.05
C ILE A 101 10.08 -8.21 -10.63
N ASP A 102 10.92 -7.21 -10.83
CA ASP A 102 10.62 -5.83 -10.42
C ASP A 102 9.53 -5.20 -11.28
N TYR A 103 9.51 -5.49 -12.58
CA TYR A 103 8.43 -5.08 -13.47
C TYR A 103 7.08 -5.68 -13.03
N ASN A 104 7.04 -6.99 -12.79
CA ASN A 104 5.84 -7.68 -12.34
C ASN A 104 5.37 -7.19 -10.95
N LYS A 105 6.29 -6.85 -10.04
CA LYS A 105 5.94 -6.21 -8.76
C LYS A 105 5.29 -4.85 -8.97
N ARG A 106 5.86 -4.00 -9.83
CA ARG A 106 5.31 -2.67 -10.14
C ARG A 106 3.92 -2.76 -10.76
N LEU A 107 3.72 -3.67 -11.71
CA LEU A 107 2.39 -3.92 -12.30
C LEU A 107 1.37 -4.32 -11.24
N LYS A 108 1.67 -5.34 -10.42
CA LYS A 108 0.77 -5.82 -9.37
C LYS A 108 0.45 -4.73 -8.34
N MET A 109 1.42 -3.90 -7.98
CA MET A 109 1.21 -2.78 -7.08
C MET A 109 0.32 -1.72 -7.72
N ALA A 110 0.54 -1.36 -8.98
CA ALA A 110 -0.28 -0.41 -9.71
C ALA A 110 -1.74 -0.91 -9.80
N GLU A 111 -1.96 -2.16 -10.21
CA GLU A 111 -3.29 -2.80 -10.26
C GLU A 111 -3.98 -2.83 -8.90
N PHE A 112 -3.22 -3.08 -7.83
CA PHE A 112 -3.77 -3.05 -6.48
C PHE A 112 -4.19 -1.63 -6.06
N THR A 113 -3.35 -0.62 -6.36
CA THR A 113 -3.66 0.78 -6.04
C THR A 113 -4.87 1.28 -6.81
N THR A 114 -4.97 1.04 -8.12
CA THR A 114 -6.12 1.44 -8.92
C THR A 114 -7.39 0.78 -8.41
N ARG A 115 -7.37 -0.53 -8.17
CA ARG A 115 -8.53 -1.27 -7.63
C ARG A 115 -8.94 -0.80 -6.24
N ARG A 116 -7.99 -0.39 -5.40
CA ARG A 116 -8.27 0.18 -4.08
C ARG A 116 -8.93 1.55 -4.22
N GLU A 117 -8.38 2.41 -5.08
CA GLU A 117 -8.89 3.76 -5.34
C GLU A 117 -10.29 3.74 -5.93
N GLU A 118 -10.58 2.84 -6.88
CA GLU A 118 -11.92 2.66 -7.45
C GLU A 118 -12.96 2.31 -6.38
N LYS A 119 -12.65 1.37 -5.49
CA LYS A 119 -13.53 0.99 -4.38
C LYS A 119 -13.75 2.15 -3.41
N LEU A 120 -12.69 2.91 -3.11
CA LEU A 120 -12.75 4.05 -2.22
C LEU A 120 -13.58 5.17 -2.83
N LYS A 121 -13.36 5.51 -4.11
CA LYS A 121 -14.16 6.47 -4.89
C LYS A 121 -15.63 6.08 -4.93
N ALA A 122 -15.95 4.81 -5.23
CA ALA A 122 -17.33 4.33 -5.23
C ALA A 122 -18.01 4.47 -3.85
N ALA A 123 -17.27 4.21 -2.75
CA ALA A 123 -17.78 4.40 -1.40
C ALA A 123 -17.98 5.89 -1.06
N GLU A 124 -17.05 6.76 -1.47
CA GLU A 124 -17.14 8.21 -1.31
C GLU A 124 -18.28 8.83 -2.13
N GLU A 125 -18.53 8.37 -3.35
CA GLU A 125 -19.65 8.79 -4.18
C GLU A 125 -21.00 8.40 -3.54
N LYS A 126 -21.13 7.15 -3.07
CA LYS A 126 -22.32 6.71 -2.33
C LYS A 126 -22.51 7.54 -1.06
N THR A 127 -21.43 7.86 -0.34
CA THR A 127 -21.47 8.61 0.92
C THR A 127 -21.77 10.10 0.70
N SER A 128 -21.20 10.72 -0.34
CA SER A 128 -21.42 12.11 -0.72
C SER A 128 -22.85 12.32 -1.22
N LYS A 129 -23.37 11.46 -2.10
CA LYS A 129 -24.78 11.48 -2.53
C LYS A 129 -25.73 11.43 -1.32
N LYS A 130 -25.49 10.50 -0.37
CA LYS A 130 -26.30 10.40 0.87
C LYS A 130 -26.13 11.63 1.77
N ARG A 131 -24.93 12.20 1.88
CA ARG A 131 -24.65 13.42 2.66
C ARG A 131 -25.35 14.64 2.06
N LEU A 132 -25.32 14.82 0.74
CA LEU A 132 -26.01 15.90 0.02
C LEU A 132 -27.53 15.79 0.22
N LYS A 133 -28.12 14.60 0.09
CA LYS A 133 -29.56 14.38 0.39
C LYS A 133 -29.91 14.79 1.82
N ARG A 134 -29.08 14.44 2.82
CA ARG A 134 -29.28 14.83 4.23
C ARG A 134 -29.12 16.35 4.44
N GLN A 135 -28.13 16.98 3.81
CA GLN A 135 -27.92 18.43 3.90
C GLN A 135 -29.10 19.21 3.29
N LYS A 136 -29.59 18.82 2.11
CA LYS A 136 -30.78 19.43 1.49
C LYS A 136 -32.01 19.30 2.39
N LYS A 137 -32.23 18.14 3.02
CA LYS A 137 -33.31 17.94 4.01
C LYS A 137 -33.14 18.82 5.26
N LYS A 138 -31.90 18.97 5.75
CA LYS A 138 -31.58 19.85 6.90
C LYS A 138 -31.82 21.33 6.58
N GLN A 139 -31.39 21.79 5.41
CA GLN A 139 -31.61 23.16 4.92
C GLN A 139 -33.11 23.46 4.80
N ARG A 140 -33.89 22.60 4.12
CA ARG A 140 -35.36 22.74 4.03
C ARG A 140 -36.03 22.81 5.41
N LYS A 141 -35.59 22.02 6.39
CA LYS A 141 -36.12 22.08 7.77
C LYS A 141 -35.73 23.37 8.49
N GLN A 142 -34.52 23.87 8.28
CA GLN A 142 -34.08 25.15 8.84
C GLN A 142 -34.82 26.34 8.22
N GLU A 143 -35.04 26.34 6.90
CA GLU A 143 -35.83 27.35 6.19
C GLU A 143 -37.27 27.40 6.72
N LYS A 144 -37.93 26.25 6.88
CA LYS A 144 -39.27 26.17 7.50
C LYS A 144 -39.30 26.73 8.93
N LYS A 145 -38.24 26.52 9.72
CA LYS A 145 -38.14 27.07 11.08
C LYS A 145 -37.81 28.57 11.10
N ARG A 146 -37.08 29.07 10.09
CA ARG A 146 -36.71 30.48 9.94
C ARG A 146 -37.81 31.32 9.31
N LYS A 147 -38.80 30.69 8.67
CA LYS A 147 -40.06 31.32 8.26
C LYS A 147 -41.20 30.94 9.23
N PRO A 148 -41.21 31.38 10.50
CA PRO A 148 -42.45 31.40 11.25
C PRO A 148 -43.26 32.60 10.74
N ASN A 149 -44.43 32.34 10.17
CA ASN A 149 -45.48 33.32 9.86
C ASN A 149 -45.14 34.39 8.81
N THR A 150 -45.52 34.13 7.57
CA THR A 150 -46.17 35.15 6.74
C THR A 150 -47.39 34.47 6.11
N GLU A 151 -48.49 34.68 6.83
CA GLU A 151 -49.92 34.58 6.52
C GLU A 151 -50.41 33.71 5.35
N GLU A 152 -51.41 32.91 5.72
CA GLU A 152 -52.42 32.29 4.87
C GLU A 152 -52.87 33.21 3.73
N GLN A 153 -52.88 32.68 2.50
CA GLN A 153 -53.97 32.74 1.52
C GLN A 153 -53.49 32.18 0.17
N GLY A 154 -54.20 31.17 -0.34
CA GLY A 154 -54.40 30.99 -1.77
C GLY A 154 -53.37 30.16 -2.56
N GLU A 155 -53.90 29.04 -3.09
CA GLU A 155 -53.58 28.45 -4.40
C GLU A 155 -52.38 27.49 -4.60
N GLN A 156 -52.81 26.26 -4.88
CA GLN A 156 -52.28 25.24 -5.79
C GLN A 156 -51.04 24.43 -5.33
N PRO A 157 -51.18 23.10 -5.20
CA PRO A 157 -50.03 22.22 -5.08
C PRO A 157 -49.42 22.09 -6.47
N LYS A 158 -48.43 22.92 -6.79
CA LYS A 158 -47.51 22.59 -7.89
C LYS A 158 -46.71 21.38 -7.45
N GLU A 159 -47.17 20.22 -7.92
CA GLU A 159 -46.37 19.03 -8.11
C GLU A 159 -45.12 19.40 -8.90
N GLU A 160 -44.04 19.72 -8.20
CA GLU A 160 -42.71 19.75 -8.79
C GLU A 160 -42.00 18.48 -8.40
N VAL A 161 -42.31 17.46 -9.19
CA VAL A 161 -41.45 16.34 -9.59
C VAL A 161 -40.45 15.98 -8.50
N SER A 162 -40.94 15.16 -7.57
CA SER A 162 -40.10 14.13 -6.99
C SER A 162 -39.51 13.37 -8.17
N SER A 163 -38.28 13.72 -8.56
CA SER A 163 -37.50 12.91 -9.47
C SER A 163 -37.09 11.68 -8.66
N GLU A 164 -38.03 10.74 -8.58
CA GLU A 164 -37.78 9.30 -8.64
C GLU A 164 -36.88 9.05 -9.86
N ASP A 165 -35.58 9.28 -9.69
CA ASP A 165 -34.56 8.69 -10.54
C ASP A 165 -34.29 7.28 -9.97
N ASP A 166 -35.01 6.32 -10.54
CA ASP A 166 -34.85 4.88 -10.39
C ASP A 166 -33.43 4.50 -10.86
N GLY A 167 -32.46 4.71 -9.97
CA GLY A 167 -31.12 4.17 -10.11
C GLY A 167 -31.17 2.68 -9.83
N TYR A 168 -31.49 1.89 -10.85
CA TYR A 168 -31.28 0.45 -10.93
C TYR A 168 -29.96 0.10 -10.23
N GLU A 169 -30.04 -0.48 -9.03
CA GLU A 169 -28.88 -1.10 -8.40
C GLU A 169 -28.63 -2.40 -9.16
N GLU A 170 -27.66 -2.38 -10.08
CA GLU A 170 -27.08 -3.61 -10.61
C GLU A 170 -26.34 -4.29 -9.45
N GLU A 171 -27.09 -5.14 -8.76
CA GLU A 171 -26.65 -6.02 -7.71
C GLU A 171 -25.63 -7.01 -8.31
N SER A 172 -24.36 -6.65 -8.30
CA SER A 172 -23.29 -7.63 -8.49
C SER A 172 -23.40 -8.62 -7.34
N VAL A 173 -23.97 -9.79 -7.61
CA VAL A 173 -24.07 -10.94 -6.71
C VAL A 173 -22.67 -11.34 -6.25
N VAL A 174 -22.19 -10.68 -5.20
CA VAL A 174 -21.11 -11.21 -4.37
C VAL A 174 -21.82 -12.09 -3.37
N GLU A 175 -21.78 -13.40 -3.61
CA GLU A 175 -22.28 -14.41 -2.68
C GLU A 175 -21.95 -14.00 -1.24
N PRO A 176 -22.96 -13.89 -0.35
CA PRO A 176 -22.71 -13.55 1.03
C PRO A 176 -21.85 -14.65 1.64
N ARG A 177 -20.59 -14.33 1.98
CA ARG A 177 -19.74 -15.26 2.72
C ARG A 177 -20.49 -15.66 3.99
N PRO A 178 -20.62 -16.98 4.28
CA PRO A 178 -21.35 -17.43 5.44
C PRO A 178 -20.72 -16.81 6.69
N ARG A 179 -21.56 -16.16 7.51
CA ARG A 179 -21.12 -15.63 8.81
C ARG A 179 -20.66 -16.81 9.65
N PRO A 180 -19.49 -16.73 10.32
CA PRO A 180 -19.07 -17.79 11.23
C PRO A 180 -20.15 -17.93 12.32
N ILE A 181 -20.74 -19.12 12.42
CA ILE A 181 -21.73 -19.45 13.43
C ILE A 181 -20.99 -19.49 14.77
N PHE A 182 -21.07 -18.40 15.52
CA PHE A 182 -20.52 -18.34 16.88
C PHE A 182 -21.44 -19.16 17.80
N ASN A 183 -21.11 -20.44 17.97
CA ASN A 183 -21.81 -21.33 18.89
C ASN A 183 -21.59 -20.87 20.33
N LYS A 184 -22.52 -20.05 20.85
CA LYS A 184 -22.54 -19.56 22.23
C LYS A 184 -22.61 -20.69 23.28
N SER A 185 -23.01 -21.90 22.88
CA SER A 185 -23.03 -23.08 23.75
C SER A 185 -21.65 -23.63 24.11
N ARG A 186 -20.59 -23.29 23.36
CA ARG A 186 -19.22 -23.76 23.67
C ARG A 186 -18.55 -22.96 24.81
N PHE A 187 -19.12 -21.82 25.21
CA PHE A 187 -18.49 -20.93 26.19
C PHE A 187 -19.12 -21.00 27.59
N GLN A 188 -20.13 -21.85 27.81
CA GLN A 188 -20.77 -22.01 29.14
C GLN A 188 -20.25 -23.20 29.95
N GLU A 189 -19.46 -24.09 29.38
CA GLU A 189 -18.78 -25.13 30.15
C GLU A 189 -17.31 -24.79 30.29
N LYS A 190 -17.00 -23.87 31.23
CA LYS A 190 -15.82 -23.94 32.12
C LYS A 190 -15.83 -22.72 33.04
N GLY A 191 -16.31 -22.95 34.25
CA GLY A 191 -15.89 -22.22 35.43
C GLY A 191 -16.89 -22.32 36.56
N PRO A 192 -16.44 -22.24 37.83
CA PRO A 192 -15.26 -22.85 38.44
C PRO A 192 -15.48 -24.31 38.85
#